data_AF-O27508-F1
#
_entry.id   AF-O27508-F1
#
_cell.length_a   1.000
_cell.length_b   1.000
_cell.length_c   1.000
_cell.angle_alpha   90.00
_cell.angle_beta   90.00
_cell.angle_gamma   90.00
#
_symmetry.space_group_name_H-M   'P 1'
#
loop_
_entity.id
_entity.type
_entity.pdbx_description
1 polymer ?
#
loop_
_entity_poly.entity_id
_entity_poly.type
_entity_poly.pdbx_seq_one_letter_code
_entity_poly.pdbx_strand_id
1 'polypeptide(L)'
;MKPVKVAAAKHTYKKKRVHTKAYYRKKVYKRKHVRAYRRISRDVGASYHRVTSQYVESVGRCSCSLHTDYAEHRAAFRNHCPFCGRDGTLRYEKGPTCPEGMWVCSHCDADFCLVHGKSHTARARYLIRC
;
A
#
# COMPACT_ATOMS: atom_id res chain seq x y z
N MET A 1 -53.31 22.91 -26.50
CA MET A 1 -51.99 22.49 -27.02
C MET A 1 -50.90 23.42 -26.51
N LYS A 2 -49.76 22.83 -26.06
CA LYS A 2 -48.45 23.43 -25.65
C LYS A 2 -48.41 24.18 -24.29
N PRO A 3 -47.26 24.30 -23.58
CA PRO A 3 -45.99 23.54 -23.69
C PRO A 3 -45.29 23.13 -22.35
N VAL A 4 -44.60 21.99 -22.43
CA VAL A 4 -43.18 21.74 -22.08
C VAL A 4 -42.68 21.78 -20.61
N LYS A 5 -42.32 20.58 -20.17
CA LYS A 5 -41.32 20.15 -19.18
C LYS A 5 -40.05 21.05 -19.12
N VAL A 6 -39.88 21.91 -18.10
CA VAL A 6 -38.57 22.59 -17.88
C VAL A 6 -38.21 22.82 -16.40
N ALA A 7 -38.31 21.80 -15.54
CA ALA A 7 -37.78 21.89 -14.17
C ALA A 7 -36.66 20.87 -13.88
N ALA A 8 -36.73 19.68 -14.48
CA ALA A 8 -35.81 18.58 -14.16
C ALA A 8 -34.38 18.75 -14.72
N ALA A 9 -34.18 19.49 -15.82
CA ALA A 9 -32.89 19.53 -16.51
C ALA A 9 -31.80 20.35 -15.78
N LYS A 10 -32.18 21.39 -15.01
CA LYS A 10 -31.21 22.28 -14.34
C LYS A 10 -30.56 21.63 -13.11
N HIS A 11 -31.28 20.77 -12.38
CA HIS A 11 -30.76 20.05 -11.21
C HIS A 11 -29.73 18.96 -11.58
N THR A 12 -29.97 18.27 -12.70
CA THR A 12 -29.09 17.20 -13.20
C THR A 12 -27.75 17.73 -13.71
N TYR A 13 -27.74 18.93 -14.31
CA TYR A 13 -26.52 19.58 -14.81
C TYR A 13 -25.61 20.12 -13.68
N LYS A 14 -26.19 20.70 -12.63
CA LYS A 14 -25.45 21.15 -11.42
C LYS A 14 -24.78 19.97 -10.70
N LYS A 15 -25.47 18.85 -10.48
CA LYS A 15 -24.91 17.64 -9.83
C LYS A 15 -23.74 17.04 -10.63
N LYS A 16 -23.84 16.94 -11.96
CA LYS A 16 -22.74 16.45 -12.83
C LYS A 16 -21.48 17.31 -12.72
N ARG A 17 -21.61 18.64 -12.65
CA ARG A 17 -20.48 19.59 -12.57
C ARG A 17 -19.76 19.58 -11.22
N VAL A 18 -20.48 19.29 -10.13
CA VAL A 18 -19.88 19.08 -8.79
C VAL A 18 -19.11 17.76 -8.75
N HIS A 19 -19.63 16.69 -9.37
CA HIS A 19 -18.98 15.39 -9.40
C HIS A 19 -17.67 15.42 -10.22
N THR A 20 -17.64 16.15 -11.34
CA THR A 20 -16.42 16.33 -12.14
C THR A 20 -15.38 17.20 -11.44
N LYS A 21 -15.78 18.28 -10.73
CA LYS A 21 -14.86 19.07 -9.88
C LYS A 21 -14.31 18.25 -8.71
N ALA A 22 -15.13 17.45 -8.04
CA ALA A 22 -14.70 16.58 -6.96
C ALA A 22 -13.74 15.48 -7.45
N TYR A 23 -14.03 14.88 -8.62
CA TYR A 23 -13.15 13.92 -9.28
C TYR A 23 -11.79 14.55 -9.64
N TYR A 24 -11.78 15.74 -10.26
CA TYR A 24 -10.55 16.46 -10.55
C TYR A 24 -9.79 16.87 -9.28
N ARG A 25 -10.49 17.32 -8.23
CA ARG A 25 -9.88 17.68 -6.94
C ARG A 25 -9.22 16.47 -6.28
N LYS A 26 -9.85 15.28 -6.28
CA LYS A 26 -9.24 14.03 -5.81
C LYS A 26 -8.01 13.64 -6.63
N LYS A 27 -8.07 13.74 -7.96
CA LYS A 27 -6.94 13.41 -8.85
C LYS A 27 -5.76 14.37 -8.67
N VAL A 28 -6.03 15.66 -8.51
CA VAL A 28 -5.03 16.70 -8.21
C VAL A 28 -4.43 16.51 -6.82
N TYR A 29 -5.24 16.15 -5.81
CA TYR A 29 -4.77 15.85 -4.45
C TYR A 29 -3.84 14.62 -4.46
N LYS A 30 -4.22 13.55 -5.17
CA LYS A 30 -3.38 12.35 -5.36
C LYS A 30 -2.04 12.70 -6.04
N ARG A 31 -2.03 13.57 -7.06
CA ARG A 31 -0.79 14.05 -7.71
C ARG A 31 0.09 14.91 -6.80
N LYS A 32 -0.51 15.76 -5.95
CA LYS A 32 0.24 16.57 -4.98
C LYS A 32 0.90 15.70 -3.90
N HIS A 33 0.22 14.66 -3.40
CA HIS A 33 0.81 13.68 -2.49
C HIS A 33 2.02 12.95 -3.11
N VAL A 34 1.91 12.52 -4.37
CA VAL A 34 3.03 11.86 -5.09
C VAL A 34 4.25 12.80 -5.23
N ARG A 35 4.04 14.09 -5.51
CA ARG A 35 5.12 15.07 -5.66
C ARG A 35 5.79 15.44 -4.33
N ALA A 36 5.03 15.48 -3.24
CA ALA A 36 5.55 15.73 -1.89
C ALA A 36 6.41 14.56 -1.39
N TYR A 37 5.99 13.31 -1.62
CA TYR A 37 6.79 12.12 -1.29
C TYR A 37 8.17 12.10 -1.96
N ARG A 38 8.27 12.60 -3.20
CA ARG A 38 9.54 12.64 -3.97
C ARG A 38 10.63 13.52 -3.33
N ARG A 39 10.30 14.43 -2.41
CA ARG A 39 11.28 15.31 -1.75
C ARG A 39 11.63 14.90 -0.31
N ILE A 40 10.90 13.97 0.30
CA ILE A 40 11.00 13.66 1.75
C ILE A 40 11.47 12.23 2.03
N SER A 41 11.57 11.35 1.02
CA SER A 41 12.12 10.00 1.24
C SER A 41 13.62 10.06 1.52
N ARG A 42 13.98 10.38 2.77
CA ARG A 42 15.20 9.86 3.40
C ARG A 42 15.21 8.36 3.10
N ASP A 43 16.38 7.82 2.78
CA ASP A 43 16.52 6.38 2.63
C ASP A 43 16.18 5.72 3.97
N VAL A 44 14.93 5.24 4.11
CA VAL A 44 14.38 4.65 5.36
C VAL A 44 14.11 3.16 5.20
N GLY A 45 14.66 2.53 4.15
CA GLY A 45 14.51 1.10 3.90
C GLY A 45 15.01 0.24 5.05
N ALA A 46 14.85 -1.08 4.92
CA ALA A 46 15.39 -2.02 5.89
C ALA A 46 16.90 -1.81 6.07
N SER A 47 17.35 -1.64 7.31
CA SER A 47 18.77 -1.56 7.67
C SER A 47 19.46 -2.91 7.47
N TYR A 48 18.71 -4.00 7.61
CA TYR A 48 19.15 -5.35 7.28
C TYR A 48 18.01 -6.14 6.66
N HIS A 49 18.30 -6.95 5.64
CA HIS A 49 17.38 -7.95 5.13
C HIS A 49 18.15 -9.17 4.61
N ARG A 50 17.57 -10.36 4.83
CA ARG A 50 18.08 -11.63 4.31
C ARG A 50 16.92 -12.44 3.76
N VAL A 51 17.11 -12.98 2.56
CA VAL A 51 16.15 -13.88 1.92
C VAL A 51 16.83 -15.22 1.71
N THR A 52 16.22 -16.28 2.22
CA THR A 52 16.62 -17.67 1.98
C THR A 52 15.41 -18.44 1.44
N SER A 53 15.61 -19.66 0.95
CA SER A 53 14.48 -20.49 0.49
C SER A 53 13.50 -20.86 1.62
N GLN A 54 13.94 -20.85 2.88
CA GLN A 54 13.15 -21.29 4.02
C GLN A 54 12.54 -20.13 4.81
N TYR A 55 13.27 -19.03 4.96
CA TYR A 55 12.85 -17.87 5.74
C TYR A 55 13.34 -16.55 5.15
N VAL A 56 12.64 -15.48 5.53
CA VAL A 56 13.03 -14.09 5.31
C VAL A 56 13.21 -13.41 6.65
N GLU A 57 14.22 -12.56 6.76
CA GLU A 57 14.53 -11.83 7.97
C GLU A 57 14.82 -10.37 7.63
N SER A 58 14.38 -9.45 8.48
CA SER A 58 14.67 -8.02 8.33
C SER A 58 14.84 -7.32 9.66
N VAL A 59 15.65 -6.27 9.64
CA VAL A 59 15.61 -5.17 10.60
C VAL A 59 15.12 -3.95 9.84
N GLY A 60 13.97 -3.42 10.23
CA GLY A 60 13.33 -2.33 9.50
C GLY A 60 12.19 -1.69 10.28
N ARG A 61 11.58 -0.67 9.69
CA ARG A 61 10.47 0.07 10.30
C ARG A 61 9.13 -0.53 9.90
N CYS A 62 8.14 -0.36 10.77
CA CYS A 62 6.80 -0.83 10.51
C CYS A 62 6.10 0.05 9.46
N SER A 63 5.60 -0.56 8.38
CA SER A 63 4.77 0.13 7.36
C SER A 63 3.26 -0.09 7.52
N CYS A 64 2.83 -0.99 8.42
CA CYS A 64 1.41 -1.36 8.58
C CYS A 64 0.70 -0.70 9.78
N SER A 65 1.33 0.30 10.42
CA SER A 65 0.79 1.09 11.53
C SER A 65 0.35 0.30 12.76
N LEU A 66 0.79 -0.95 12.91
CA LEU A 66 0.55 -1.75 14.12
C LEU A 66 1.51 -1.37 15.27
N HIS A 67 2.72 -0.91 14.93
CA HIS A 67 3.60 -0.27 15.89
C HIS A 67 3.27 1.23 15.94
N THR A 68 3.10 1.77 17.15
CA THR A 68 2.97 3.21 17.38
C THR A 68 4.32 3.92 17.35
N ASP A 69 5.40 3.16 17.51
CA ASP A 69 6.78 3.62 17.46
C ASP A 69 7.36 3.44 16.06
N TYR A 70 7.92 4.51 15.48
CA TYR A 70 8.59 4.49 14.17
C TYR A 70 10.05 4.01 14.29
N ALA A 71 10.28 3.07 15.22
CA ALA A 71 11.58 2.48 15.51
C ALA A 71 11.86 1.28 14.58
N GLU A 72 13.12 0.86 14.56
CA GLU A 72 13.52 -0.35 13.84
C GLU A 72 13.28 -1.59 14.71
N HIS A 73 12.72 -2.60 14.08
CA HIS A 73 12.38 -3.87 14.71
C HIS A 73 12.93 -5.01 13.89
N ARG A 74 13.39 -6.05 14.59
CA ARG A 74 13.84 -7.29 13.97
C ARG A 74 12.67 -8.26 13.86
N ALA A 75 12.49 -8.84 12.68
CA ALA A 75 11.48 -9.86 12.46
C ALA A 75 11.98 -10.90 11.46
N ALA A 76 11.57 -12.15 11.67
CA ALA A 76 11.82 -13.26 10.79
C ALA A 76 10.51 -14.01 10.52
N PHE A 77 10.34 -14.45 9.27
CA PHE A 77 9.16 -15.16 8.81
C PHE A 77 9.56 -16.32 7.92
N ARG A 78 8.74 -17.38 7.90
CA ARG A 78 8.85 -18.43 6.89
C ARG A 78 8.71 -17.81 5.50
N ASN A 79 9.55 -18.23 4.55
CA ASN A 79 9.44 -17.82 3.17
C ASN A 79 8.27 -18.55 2.50
N HIS A 80 7.06 -18.20 2.91
CA HIS A 80 5.81 -18.79 2.45
C HIS A 80 4.79 -17.69 2.21
N CYS A 81 4.21 -17.65 1.02
CA CYS A 81 3.17 -16.67 0.72
C CYS A 81 1.78 -17.24 1.10
N PRO A 82 1.08 -16.66 2.10
CA PRO A 82 -0.25 -17.14 2.50
C PRO A 82 -1.33 -16.87 1.46
N PHE A 83 -1.09 -16.07 0.40
CA PHE A 83 -2.07 -15.83 -0.66
C PHE A 83 -2.06 -16.93 -1.73
N CYS A 84 -0.87 -17.32 -2.20
CA CYS A 84 -0.74 -18.32 -3.27
C CYS A 84 -0.28 -19.70 -2.78
N GLY A 85 0.07 -19.84 -1.49
CA GLY A 85 0.48 -21.12 -0.88
C GLY A 85 1.86 -21.61 -1.30
N ARG A 86 2.69 -20.77 -1.92
CA ARG A 86 4.03 -21.15 -2.42
C ARG A 86 5.13 -20.73 -1.46
N ASP A 87 6.06 -21.65 -1.22
CA ASP A 87 7.31 -21.40 -0.51
C ASP A 87 8.38 -20.78 -1.43
N GLY A 88 9.36 -20.09 -0.85
CA GLY A 88 10.51 -19.53 -1.57
C GLY A 88 10.18 -18.31 -2.45
N THR A 89 9.02 -17.68 -2.28
CA THR A 89 8.52 -16.63 -3.18
C THR A 89 8.67 -15.21 -2.65
N LEU A 90 8.96 -15.02 -1.37
CA LEU A 90 9.12 -13.70 -0.78
C LEU A 90 10.48 -13.10 -1.17
N ARG A 91 10.45 -11.84 -1.62
CA ARG A 91 11.62 -11.00 -1.88
C ARG A 91 11.47 -9.66 -1.16
N TYR A 92 12.59 -9.02 -0.88
CA TYR A 92 12.59 -7.64 -0.38
C TYR A 92 12.33 -6.65 -1.53
N GLU A 93 11.45 -5.69 -1.32
CA GLU A 93 11.23 -4.59 -2.24
C GLU A 93 11.10 -3.27 -1.48
N LYS A 94 11.69 -2.20 -2.04
CA LYS A 94 11.56 -0.83 -1.53
C LYS A 94 11.04 0.06 -2.66
N GLY A 95 9.93 0.74 -2.40
CA GLY A 95 9.24 1.54 -3.41
C GLY A 95 8.80 2.90 -2.88
N PRO A 96 8.39 3.82 -3.78
CA PRO A 96 7.91 5.15 -3.39
C PRO A 96 6.62 5.12 -2.55
N THR A 97 5.88 4.01 -2.60
CA THR A 97 4.66 3.77 -1.82
C THR A 97 4.94 3.23 -0.41
N CYS A 98 6.08 2.57 -0.22
CA CYS A 98 6.51 1.97 1.05
C CYS A 98 8.03 2.17 1.19
N PRO A 99 8.46 3.39 1.58
CA PRO A 99 9.87 3.73 1.65
C PRO A 99 10.63 2.94 2.72
N GLU A 100 9.92 2.39 3.72
CA GLU A 100 10.42 1.49 4.77
C GLU A 100 10.86 0.13 4.22
N GLY A 101 10.36 -0.24 3.03
CA GLY A 101 10.49 -1.56 2.45
C GLY A 101 9.39 -2.54 2.88
N MET A 102 9.27 -3.62 2.14
CA MET A 102 8.23 -4.64 2.30
C MET A 102 8.71 -6.00 1.77
N TRP A 103 8.08 -7.07 2.27
CA TRP A 103 8.18 -8.39 1.68
C TRP A 103 7.14 -8.50 0.56
N VAL A 104 7.57 -8.87 -0.64
CA VAL A 104 6.68 -9.02 -1.80
C VAL A 104 6.77 -10.45 -2.31
N CYS A 105 5.64 -11.08 -2.58
CA CYS A 105 5.60 -12.37 -3.25
C CYS A 105 5.84 -12.19 -4.76
N SER A 106 6.87 -12.84 -5.30
CA SER A 106 7.23 -12.80 -6.72
C SER A 106 6.19 -13.43 -7.66
N HIS A 107 5.19 -14.14 -7.13
CA HIS A 107 4.21 -14.87 -7.94
C HIS A 107 2.81 -14.23 -7.98
N CYS A 108 2.39 -13.60 -6.88
CA CYS A 108 1.05 -13.00 -6.79
C CYS A 108 1.06 -11.51 -6.39
N ASP A 109 2.25 -10.91 -6.33
CA ASP A 109 2.48 -9.51 -5.98
C ASP A 109 1.88 -9.07 -4.63
N ALA A 110 1.61 -10.03 -3.74
CA ALA A 110 1.16 -9.75 -2.40
C ALA A 110 2.29 -9.09 -1.60
N ASP A 111 1.98 -7.96 -0.96
CA ASP A 111 2.90 -7.14 -0.19
C ASP A 111 2.62 -7.23 1.30
N PHE A 112 3.68 -7.36 2.09
CA PHE A 112 3.62 -7.54 3.54
C PHE A 112 4.60 -6.61 4.25
N CYS A 113 4.18 -6.10 5.41
CA CYS A 113 5.04 -5.31 6.29
C CYS A 113 6.25 -6.13 6.77
N LEU A 114 7.43 -5.50 6.73
CA LEU A 114 8.70 -6.12 7.16
C LEU A 114 8.71 -6.59 8.61
N VAL A 115 7.98 -5.89 9.49
CA VAL A 115 8.05 -6.10 10.94
C VAL A 115 6.97 -7.06 11.43
N HIS A 116 5.76 -6.95 10.90
CA HIS A 116 4.60 -7.73 11.36
C HIS A 116 4.19 -8.84 10.41
N GLY A 117 4.70 -8.85 9.18
CA GLY A 117 4.25 -9.78 8.14
C GLY A 117 2.78 -9.57 7.74
N LYS A 118 2.13 -8.48 8.19
CA LYS A 118 0.76 -8.14 7.82
C LYS A 118 0.69 -7.68 6.38
N SER A 119 -0.21 -8.24 5.59
CA SER A 119 -0.45 -7.83 4.22
C SER A 119 -1.03 -6.41 4.12
N HIS A 120 -0.65 -5.62 3.12
CA HIS A 120 -1.24 -4.29 2.88
C HIS A 120 -2.53 -4.35 2.05
N THR A 121 -3.42 -5.28 2.41
CA THR A 121 -4.73 -5.43 1.79
C THR A 121 -5.83 -5.36 2.84
N ALA A 122 -7.07 -5.11 2.40
CA ALA A 122 -8.22 -5.05 3.31
C ALA A 122 -8.52 -6.39 4.00
N ARG A 123 -8.19 -7.52 3.34
CA ARG A 123 -8.29 -8.87 3.91
C ARG A 123 -6.93 -9.29 4.47
N ALA A 124 -6.64 -8.82 5.68
CA ALA A 124 -5.34 -9.02 6.31
C ALA A 124 -4.99 -10.52 6.38
N ARG A 125 -3.89 -10.89 5.72
CA ARG A 125 -3.16 -12.14 5.95
C ARG A 125 -1.82 -11.82 6.58
N TYR A 126 -1.27 -12.79 7.30
CA TYR A 126 -0.01 -12.64 8.01
C TYR A 126 0.97 -13.70 7.54
N LEU A 127 2.23 -13.30 7.40
CA LEU A 127 3.33 -14.24 7.28
C LEU A 127 3.50 -15.01 8.60
N ILE A 128 3.94 -16.26 8.50
CA ILE A 128 4.18 -17.12 9.65
C ILE A 128 5.53 -16.73 10.26
N ARG A 129 5.57 -16.34 11.54
CA ARG A 129 6.84 -16.01 12.23
C ARG A 129 7.71 -17.26 12.41
N CYS A 130 9.03 -17.05 12.34
CA CYS A 130 10.03 -18.02 12.75
C CYS A 130 10.34 -17.90 14.25
#